data_AF-A0A8S8ZAX1-F1
#
_entry.id   AF-A0A8S8ZAX1-F1
#
_cell.length_a   1.000
_cell.length_b   1.000
_cell.length_c   1.000
_cell.angle_alpha   90.00
_cell.angle_beta   90.00
_cell.angle_gamma   90.00
#
_symmetry.space_group_name_H-M   'P 1'
#
loop_
_entity.id
_entity.type
_entity.pdbx_description
1 polymer ?
#
loop_
_entity_poly.entity_id
_entity_poly.type
_entity_poly.pdbx_seq_one_letter_code
_entity_poly.pdbx_strand_id
1 'polypeptide(L)'
;MEKQETMERICNDFTINIATANGTGSQSANLIVLNSMFQMGVPVSGKNLFPSNISGLPTWFIIRASDRGYQAPGDKAHIQVLMNKDTWQKDLDGLEPGTVVIYNEDVKLPVDRDDCLSFGMPMTKMARESTRNWPA
;
A
#
# COMPACT_ATOMS: atom_id res chain seq x y z
N MET A 1 20.20 -8.08 29.37
CA MET A 1 20.66 -8.11 27.97
C MET A 1 19.44 -8.40 27.12
N GLU A 2 18.84 -7.35 26.56
CA GLU A 2 17.76 -7.50 25.58
C GLU A 2 18.32 -8.21 24.36
N LYS A 3 17.75 -9.36 24.01
CA LYS A 3 17.98 -9.97 22.70
C LYS A 3 17.39 -9.00 21.68
N GLN A 4 18.23 -8.33 20.90
CA GLN A 4 17.78 -7.73 19.66
C GLN A 4 17.24 -8.87 18.80
N GLU A 5 15.91 -8.92 18.64
CA GLU A 5 15.29 -9.81 17.66
C GLU A 5 15.81 -9.42 16.29
N THR A 6 16.66 -10.26 15.71
CA THR A 6 16.99 -10.17 14.29
C THR A 6 15.71 -10.39 13.50
N MET A 7 15.16 -9.30 12.97
CA MET A 7 14.03 -9.33 12.03
C MET A 7 14.32 -10.34 10.92
N GLU A 8 13.43 -11.31 10.76
CA GLU A 8 13.54 -12.30 9.69
C GLU A 8 13.53 -11.60 8.33
N ARG A 9 14.49 -11.94 7.48
CA ARG A 9 14.61 -11.32 6.17
C ARG A 9 13.50 -11.85 5.26
N ILE A 10 12.56 -10.98 4.90
CA ILE A 10 11.49 -11.30 3.94
C ILE A 10 12.02 -11.09 2.52
N CYS A 11 12.06 -12.16 1.72
CA CYS A 11 12.49 -12.11 0.32
C CYS A 11 11.37 -12.66 -0.56
N ASN A 12 10.85 -11.82 -1.47
CA ASN A 12 9.83 -12.18 -2.45
C ASN A 12 8.65 -12.98 -1.85
N ASP A 13 8.25 -12.71 -0.61
CA ASP A 13 7.09 -13.36 0.04
C ASP A 13 6.33 -12.37 0.91
N PHE A 14 5.87 -11.26 0.30
CA PHE A 14 5.26 -10.15 1.02
C PHE A 14 3.97 -9.64 0.33
N THR A 15 3.25 -8.80 1.03
CA THR A 15 1.96 -8.25 0.61
C THR A 15 1.99 -6.73 0.72
N ILE A 16 1.62 -6.05 -0.35
CA ILE A 16 1.33 -4.61 -0.35
C ILE A 16 -0.19 -4.44 -0.35
N ASN A 17 -0.72 -3.73 0.63
CA ASN A 17 -2.11 -3.35 0.68
C ASN A 17 -2.24 -1.84 0.43
N ILE A 18 -2.97 -1.45 -0.62
CA ILE A 18 -3.09 -0.05 -1.05
C ILE A 18 -4.53 0.41 -0.82
N ALA A 19 -4.75 1.21 0.22
CA ALA A 19 -6.05 1.74 0.62
C ALA A 19 -6.31 3.10 -0.04
N THR A 20 -7.28 3.14 -0.96
CA THR A 20 -7.62 4.31 -1.78
C THR A 20 -9.12 4.58 -1.79
N ALA A 21 -9.53 5.68 -2.42
CA ALA A 21 -10.94 5.93 -2.74
C ALA A 21 -11.23 5.46 -4.18
N ASN A 22 -12.38 4.80 -4.37
CA ASN A 22 -12.81 4.34 -5.68
C ASN A 22 -12.97 5.52 -6.67
N GLY A 23 -12.62 5.31 -7.94
CA GLY A 23 -12.73 6.34 -8.98
C GLY A 23 -11.58 7.36 -9.02
N THR A 24 -10.53 7.21 -8.21
CA THR A 24 -9.36 8.12 -8.19
C THR A 24 -8.29 7.80 -9.24
N GLY A 25 -8.50 6.80 -10.10
CA GLY A 25 -7.47 6.27 -11.01
C GLY A 25 -6.49 5.30 -10.33
N SER A 26 -6.76 4.90 -9.09
CA SER A 26 -5.89 4.01 -8.30
C SER A 26 -5.64 2.66 -8.99
N GLN A 27 -6.63 2.10 -9.70
CA GLN A 27 -6.44 0.83 -10.43
C GLN A 27 -5.28 0.92 -11.43
N SER A 28 -5.19 2.00 -12.22
CA SER A 28 -4.15 2.17 -13.22
C SER A 28 -2.77 2.26 -12.56
N ALA A 29 -2.65 3.02 -11.46
CA ALA A 29 -1.39 3.13 -10.71
C ALA A 29 -0.98 1.79 -10.07
N ASN A 30 -1.93 1.05 -9.48
CA ASN A 30 -1.66 -0.23 -8.85
C ASN A 30 -1.19 -1.29 -9.86
N LEU A 31 -1.75 -1.27 -11.07
CA LEU A 31 -1.28 -2.13 -12.16
C LEU A 31 0.14 -1.80 -12.61
N ILE A 32 0.57 -0.54 -12.56
CA ILE A 32 1.97 -0.19 -12.86
C ILE A 32 2.89 -0.87 -11.85
N VAL A 33 2.60 -0.75 -10.54
CA VAL A 33 3.40 -1.40 -9.48
C VAL A 33 3.45 -2.91 -9.67
N LEU A 34 2.30 -3.55 -9.89
CA LEU A 34 2.20 -4.99 -10.12
C LEU A 34 2.97 -5.43 -11.37
N ASN A 35 2.80 -4.73 -12.49
CA ASN A 35 3.48 -5.05 -13.75
C ASN A 35 5.01 -4.85 -13.64
N SER A 36 5.47 -3.83 -12.90
CA SER A 36 6.89 -3.64 -12.65
C SER A 36 7.50 -4.84 -11.91
N MET A 37 6.84 -5.36 -10.88
CA MET A 37 7.29 -6.57 -10.18
C MET A 37 7.31 -7.79 -11.09
N PHE A 38 6.26 -7.97 -11.89
CA PHE A 38 6.19 -9.07 -12.86
C PHE A 38 7.33 -9.00 -13.89
N GLN A 39 7.62 -7.81 -14.42
CA GLN A 39 8.72 -7.59 -15.38
C GLN A 39 10.11 -7.81 -14.76
N MET A 40 10.25 -7.66 -13.44
CA MET A 40 11.47 -8.02 -12.72
C MET A 40 11.62 -9.54 -12.52
N GLY A 41 10.66 -10.36 -12.95
CA GLY A 41 10.68 -11.81 -12.83
C GLY A 41 10.18 -12.34 -11.49
N VAL A 42 9.58 -11.50 -10.65
CA VAL A 42 8.99 -11.92 -9.36
C VAL A 42 7.55 -12.38 -9.62
N PRO A 43 7.17 -13.62 -9.24
CA PRO A 43 5.78 -14.04 -9.34
C PRO A 43 4.91 -13.18 -8.42
N VAL A 44 3.89 -12.56 -9.02
CA VAL A 44 3.05 -11.57 -8.36
C VAL A 44 1.58 -11.74 -8.76
N SER A 45 0.66 -11.52 -7.81
CA SER A 45 -0.77 -11.43 -8.07
C SER A 45 -1.33 -10.11 -7.56
N GLY A 46 -2.46 -9.70 -8.15
CA GLY A 46 -3.17 -8.48 -7.79
C GLY A 46 -4.64 -8.77 -7.59
N LYS A 47 -5.23 -8.26 -6.51
CA LYS A 47 -6.65 -8.39 -6.24
C LYS A 47 -7.24 -7.08 -5.76
N ASN A 48 -8.29 -6.65 -6.45
CA ASN A 48 -9.14 -5.56 -5.99
C ASN A 48 -10.15 -6.07 -4.96
N LEU A 49 -10.32 -5.31 -3.89
CA LEU A 49 -11.33 -5.50 -2.85
C LEU A 49 -12.20 -4.24 -2.78
N PHE A 50 -13.44 -4.41 -3.23
CA PHE A 50 -14.48 -3.40 -3.19
C PHE A 50 -15.56 -3.83 -2.18
N PRO A 51 -15.75 -3.13 -1.06
CA PRO A 51 -16.93 -3.33 -0.23
C PRO A 51 -18.21 -2.85 -0.96
N SER A 52 -18.05 -1.94 -1.92
CA SER A 52 -19.08 -1.42 -2.81
C SER A 52 -18.44 -0.79 -4.05
N ASN A 53 -19.16 -0.79 -5.17
CA ASN A 53 -18.72 -0.18 -6.44
C ASN A 53 -19.08 1.32 -6.57
N ILE A 54 -19.50 1.96 -5.48
CA ILE A 54 -19.85 3.39 -5.49
C ILE A 54 -18.58 4.24 -5.52
N SER A 55 -18.57 5.29 -6.35
CA SER A 55 -17.45 6.22 -6.47
C SER A 55 -17.18 6.95 -5.14
N GLY A 56 -15.90 7.15 -4.82
CA GLY A 56 -15.47 7.79 -3.59
C GLY A 56 -15.41 6.89 -2.35
N LEU A 57 -16.09 5.74 -2.36
CA LEU A 57 -16.01 4.80 -1.23
C LEU A 57 -14.64 4.10 -1.15
N PRO A 58 -14.26 3.59 0.03
CA PRO A 58 -13.00 2.88 0.21
C PRO A 58 -12.82 1.68 -0.71
N THR A 59 -11.60 1.50 -1.19
CA THR A 59 -11.17 0.41 -2.05
C THR A 59 -9.75 0.02 -1.71
N TRP A 60 -9.49 -1.28 -1.65
CA TRP A 60 -8.16 -1.83 -1.43
C TRP A 60 -7.69 -2.58 -2.66
N PHE A 61 -6.43 -2.38 -3.03
CA PHE A 61 -5.74 -3.22 -3.99
C PHE A 61 -4.62 -3.95 -3.27
N ILE A 62 -4.69 -5.28 -3.29
CA ILE A 62 -3.70 -6.15 -2.67
C ILE A 62 -2.77 -6.67 -3.76
N ILE A 63 -1.48 -6.42 -3.61
CA ILE A 63 -0.42 -7.03 -4.41
C ILE A 63 0.27 -8.08 -3.55
N ARG A 64 0.28 -9.34 -4.00
CA ARG A 64 1.01 -10.44 -3.35
C ARG A 64 2.20 -10.82 -4.21
N ALA A 65 3.42 -10.62 -3.70
CA ALA A 65 4.63 -11.19 -4.27
C ALA A 65 4.94 -12.51 -3.56
N SER A 66 5.19 -13.58 -4.31
CA SER A 66 5.53 -14.89 -3.74
C SER A 66 6.35 -15.72 -4.72
N ASP A 67 7.61 -16.03 -4.38
CA ASP A 67 8.44 -16.95 -5.16
C ASP A 67 7.85 -18.36 -5.27
N ARG A 68 6.95 -18.72 -4.34
CA ARG A 68 6.20 -19.99 -4.35
C ARG A 68 4.94 -19.95 -5.22
N GLY A 69 4.66 -18.82 -5.87
CA GLY A 69 3.51 -18.64 -6.76
C GLY A 69 2.16 -18.51 -6.03
N TYR A 70 2.14 -18.23 -4.72
CA TYR A 70 0.89 -18.02 -4.00
C TYR A 70 0.18 -16.74 -4.46
N GLN A 71 -1.11 -16.87 -4.73
CA GLN A 71 -1.93 -15.80 -5.30
C GLN A 71 -2.96 -15.20 -4.35
N ALA A 72 -3.27 -15.91 -3.26
CA ALA A 72 -4.21 -15.41 -2.26
C ALA A 72 -3.64 -14.18 -1.53
N PRO A 73 -4.51 -13.24 -1.09
CA PRO A 73 -4.09 -12.24 -0.12
C PRO A 73 -3.51 -12.95 1.09
N GLY A 74 -2.22 -12.71 1.39
CA GLY A 74 -1.60 -13.28 2.59
C GLY A 74 -2.26 -12.75 3.85
N ASP A 75 -1.87 -13.30 5.00
CA ASP A 75 -2.57 -13.06 6.27
C ASP A 75 -2.38 -11.64 6.82
N LYS A 76 -1.37 -10.90 6.31
CA LYS A 76 -1.02 -9.55 6.75
C LYS A 76 -0.51 -8.65 5.65
N ALA A 77 -0.60 -7.34 5.89
CA ALA A 77 0.07 -6.31 5.10
C ALA A 77 1.50 -6.10 5.60
N HIS A 78 2.48 -6.38 4.73
CA HIS A 78 3.89 -6.08 5.02
C HIS A 78 4.20 -4.63 4.69
N ILE A 79 3.54 -4.11 3.65
CA ILE A 79 3.55 -2.70 3.28
C ILE A 79 2.09 -2.24 3.21
N GLN A 80 1.74 -1.20 3.94
CA GLN A 80 0.44 -0.54 3.89
C GLN A 80 0.60 0.84 3.24
N VAL A 81 -0.17 1.11 2.19
CA VAL A 81 -0.25 2.44 1.56
C VAL A 81 -1.57 3.10 1.95
N LEU A 82 -1.49 4.25 2.62
CA LEU A 82 -2.65 5.00 3.11
C LEU A 82 -2.90 6.24 2.25
N MET A 83 -3.98 6.19 1.47
CA MET A 83 -4.47 7.34 0.69
C MET A 83 -5.87 7.77 1.13
N ASN A 84 -6.66 6.86 1.71
CA ASN A 84 -8.05 7.10 2.05
C ASN A 84 -8.21 7.57 3.51
N LYS A 85 -8.75 8.77 3.68
CA LYS A 85 -9.06 9.34 5.00
C LYS A 85 -10.17 8.57 5.75
N ASP A 86 -11.11 7.96 5.03
CA ASP A 86 -12.32 7.37 5.63
C ASP A 86 -12.02 6.06 6.39
N THR A 87 -10.97 5.35 5.95
CA THR A 87 -10.52 4.10 6.59
C THR A 87 -9.18 4.24 7.30
N TRP A 88 -8.59 5.43 7.32
CA TRP A 88 -7.23 5.69 7.81
C TRP A 88 -6.91 5.01 9.13
N GLN A 89 -7.68 5.31 10.19
CA GLN A 89 -7.46 4.73 11.51
C GLN A 89 -7.72 3.22 11.51
N LYS A 90 -8.79 2.76 10.86
CA LYS A 90 -9.14 1.34 10.79
C LYS A 90 -8.06 0.51 10.08
N ASP A 91 -7.49 1.05 9.00
CA ASP A 91 -6.41 0.41 8.25
C ASP A 91 -5.14 0.36 9.10
N LEU A 92 -4.85 1.41 9.89
CA LEU A 92 -3.74 1.43 10.85
C LEU A 92 -3.95 0.43 11.98
N ASP A 93 -5.14 0.34 12.57
CA ASP A 93 -5.44 -0.56 13.69
C ASP A 93 -5.27 -2.04 13.29
N GLY A 94 -5.45 -2.36 12.00
CA GLY A 94 -5.30 -3.71 11.46
C GLY A 94 -3.86 -4.16 11.18
N LEU A 95 -2.85 -3.30 11.39
CA LEU A 95 -1.46 -3.61 11.05
C LEU A 95 -0.74 -4.34 12.18
N GLU A 96 0.14 -5.27 11.82
CA GLU A 96 1.06 -5.92 12.75
C GLU A 96 2.30 -5.03 13.03
N PRO A 97 2.95 -5.21 14.19
CA PRO A 97 4.27 -4.62 14.43
C PRO A 97 5.26 -4.94 13.30
N GLY A 98 6.08 -3.97 12.93
CA GLY A 98 7.07 -4.06 11.86
C GLY A 98 6.53 -3.82 10.45
N THR A 99 5.23 -3.61 10.26
CA THR A 99 4.67 -3.20 8.96
C THR A 99 5.26 -1.85 8.52
N VAL A 100 5.61 -1.77 7.24
CA VAL A 100 6.00 -0.51 6.61
C VAL A 100 4.73 0.25 6.21
N VAL A 101 4.57 1.48 6.71
CA VAL A 101 3.43 2.34 6.39
C VAL A 101 3.91 3.48 5.51
N ILE A 102 3.39 3.57 4.29
CA ILE A 102 3.62 4.70 3.39
C ILE A 102 2.30 5.48 3.33
N TYR A 103 2.30 6.77 3.63
CA TYR A 103 1.06 7.53 3.71
C TYR A 103 1.15 8.88 3.03
N ASN A 104 0.01 9.32 2.50
CA ASN A 104 -0.11 10.64 1.90
C ASN A 104 -0.20 11.72 3.00
N GLU A 105 0.90 12.41 3.28
CA GLU A 105 0.97 13.41 4.34
C GLU A 105 0.10 14.64 4.06
N ASP A 106 -0.27 14.88 2.79
CA ASP A 106 -1.19 15.96 2.40
C ASP A 106 -2.59 15.80 3.03
N VAL A 107 -2.95 14.59 3.48
CA VAL A 107 -4.21 14.30 4.18
C VAL A 107 -4.21 14.86 5.61
N LYS A 108 -3.03 15.11 6.20
CA LYS A 108 -2.85 15.67 7.55
C LYS A 108 -3.52 14.86 8.67
N LEU A 109 -3.60 13.54 8.50
CA LEU A 109 -4.00 12.61 9.55
C LEU A 109 -2.75 11.96 10.15
N PRO A 110 -2.76 11.69 11.47
CA PRO A 110 -1.60 11.12 12.15
C PRO A 110 -1.42 9.64 11.83
N VAL A 111 -0.20 9.14 12.04
CA VAL A 111 0.13 7.72 12.01
C VAL A 111 0.76 7.39 13.36
N ASP A 112 -0.08 7.10 14.34
CA ASP A 112 0.31 6.89 15.75
C ASP A 112 0.63 5.40 16.01
N ARG A 113 1.64 4.88 15.31
CA ARG A 113 2.12 3.49 15.43
C ARG A 113 3.64 3.49 15.58
N ASP A 114 4.12 3.44 16.83
CA ASP A 114 5.55 3.42 17.17
C ASP A 114 6.21 2.06 16.89
N ASP A 115 5.40 1.02 16.78
CA ASP A 115 5.76 -0.34 16.41
C ASP A 115 5.78 -0.56 14.88
N CYS A 116 5.42 0.43 14.06
CA CYS A 116 5.49 0.38 12.60
C CYS A 116 6.59 1.31 12.05
N LEU A 117 7.05 1.04 10.82
CA LEU A 117 7.98 1.93 10.11
C LEU A 117 7.20 2.85 9.19
N SER A 118 6.96 4.09 9.61
CA SER A 118 6.11 5.04 8.89
C SER A 118 6.88 6.06 8.06
N PHE A 119 6.44 6.26 6.81
CA PHE A 119 7.02 7.19 5.84
C PHE A 119 5.91 8.07 5.24
N GLY A 120 5.92 9.35 5.61
CA GLY A 120 5.06 10.37 5.01
C GLY A 120 5.59 10.81 3.66
N MET A 121 4.69 10.98 2.69
CA MET A 121 5.02 11.53 1.38
C MET A 121 3.97 12.55 0.92
N PRO A 122 4.38 13.70 0.36
CA PRO A 122 3.46 14.72 -0.16
C PRO A 122 2.91 14.32 -1.54
N MET A 123 2.20 13.19 -1.61
CA MET A 123 1.83 12.54 -2.87
C MET A 123 0.90 13.41 -3.73
N THR A 124 -0.02 14.14 -3.10
CA THR A 124 -0.95 15.04 -3.82
C THR A 124 -0.21 16.23 -4.39
N LYS A 125 0.72 16.79 -3.60
CA LYS A 125 1.56 17.90 -4.08
C LYS A 125 2.49 17.44 -5.21
N MET A 126 3.16 16.30 -5.08
CA MET A 126 4.01 15.72 -6.12
C MET A 126 3.26 15.47 -7.42
N ALA A 127 2.05 14.91 -7.36
CA ALA A 127 1.23 14.65 -8.54
C ALA A 127 0.81 15.95 -9.26
N ARG A 128 0.51 17.02 -8.50
CA ARG A 128 0.18 18.33 -9.07
C ARG A 128 1.39 18.99 -9.71
N GLU A 129 2.56 18.88 -9.09
CA GLU A 129 3.80 19.45 -9.62
C GLU A 129 4.25 18.75 -10.91
N SER A 130 4.13 17.42 -10.97
CA SER A 130 4.54 16.64 -12.16
C SER A 130 3.64 16.87 -13.37
N THR A 131 2.34 17.11 -13.15
CA THR A 131 1.37 17.36 -14.23
C THR A 131 1.30 18.83 -14.67
N ARG A 132 1.83 19.77 -13.88
CA ARG A 132 1.80 21.21 -14.19
C ARG A 132 2.48 21.59 -15.50
N ASN A 133 3.48 20.82 -15.92
CA ASN A 133 4.25 21.07 -17.14
C ASN A 133 3.89 20.11 -18.30
N TRP A 134 2.81 19.33 -18.16
CA TRP A 134 2.37 18.42 -19.22
C TRP A 134 1.57 19.19 -20.27
N PRO A 135 1.99 19.22 -21.56
CA PRO A 135 1.20 19.86 -22.61
C PRO A 135 -0.12 19.09 -22.80
N ALA A 136 -1.22 19.83 -22.80
CA ALA A 136 -2.56 19.29 -23.07
C ALA A 136 -2.68 18.73 -24.49
#